data_AF-A0AA43UBH2-F1
#
_entry.id   AF-A0AA43UBH2-F1
#
_cell.length_a   1.000
_cell.length_b   1.000
_cell.length_c   1.000
_cell.angle_alpha   90.00
_cell.angle_beta   90.00
_cell.angle_gamma   90.00
#
_symmetry.space_group_name_H-M   'P 1'
#
loop_
_entity.id
_entity.type
_entity.pdbx_description
1 polymer ?
#
loop_
_entity_poly.entity_id
_entity_poly.type
_entity_poly.pdbx_seq_one_letter_code
_entity_poly.pdbx_strand_id
1 'polypeptide(L)'
;GFDNINCDVIAGLPYSTVDLFADTVRRLVALGADDITMHTLALKRSSGYYEEALNIDDRLTELSFGSAEAILHEAGYREYYMYRQKRAGGNLENKGYALPGKKSVYNILMMSDAATVISVGAGGITKLVADGGKTIKRVCNYKYPYEYIEKPAKTEENAAFIREFYSSRRN
;
A
#
# COMPACT_ATOMS: atom_id res chain seq x y z
N GLY A 1 -9.84 -17.98 -15.67
CA GLY A 1 -8.85 -16.89 -15.53
C GLY A 1 -8.80 -16.47 -14.09
N PHE A 2 -8.14 -15.35 -13.78
CA PHE A 2 -8.23 -14.71 -12.46
C PHE A 2 -9.61 -14.09 -12.26
N ASP A 3 -10.08 -14.06 -11.02
CA ASP A 3 -11.38 -13.53 -10.60
C ASP A 3 -11.24 -12.36 -9.60
N ASN A 4 -10.04 -11.80 -9.48
CA ASN A 4 -9.66 -10.74 -8.56
C ASN A 4 -8.58 -9.80 -9.13
N ILE A 5 -9.00 -8.89 -10.01
CA ILE A 5 -8.11 -7.90 -10.63
C ILE A 5 -8.00 -6.64 -9.76
N ASN A 6 -6.90 -6.53 -9.00
CA ASN A 6 -6.52 -5.31 -8.26
C ASN A 6 -5.81 -4.32 -9.20
N CYS A 7 -6.16 -3.03 -9.12
CA CYS A 7 -5.48 -1.96 -9.85
C CYS A 7 -5.11 -0.80 -8.92
N ASP A 8 -3.91 -0.23 -9.09
CA ASP A 8 -3.46 0.93 -8.33
C ASP A 8 -3.27 2.14 -9.25
N VAL A 9 -3.77 3.31 -8.84
CA VAL A 9 -3.62 4.57 -9.56
C VAL A 9 -3.02 5.63 -8.66
N ILE A 10 -2.22 6.54 -9.22
CA ILE A 10 -1.54 7.60 -8.46
C ILE A 10 -2.02 8.96 -8.97
N ALA A 11 -2.67 9.73 -8.09
CA ALA A 11 -3.01 11.12 -8.35
C ALA A 11 -1.82 12.04 -8.00
N GLY A 12 -1.81 13.21 -8.63
CA GLY A 12 -0.74 14.19 -8.44
C GLY A 12 0.55 13.84 -9.18
N LEU A 13 0.51 13.01 -10.22
CA LEU A 13 1.67 12.86 -11.10
C LEU A 13 1.91 14.14 -11.91
N PRO A 14 3.17 14.49 -12.25
CA PRO A 14 3.45 15.56 -13.19
C PRO A 14 2.64 15.38 -14.48
N TYR A 15 2.09 16.49 -15.00
CA TYR A 15 1.24 16.53 -16.19
C TYR A 15 -0.13 15.83 -16.07
N SER A 16 -0.48 15.25 -14.91
CA SER A 16 -1.82 14.74 -14.66
C SER A 16 -2.80 15.88 -14.39
N THR A 17 -3.97 15.80 -15.01
CA THR A 17 -5.11 16.69 -14.72
C THR A 17 -6.20 15.92 -13.98
N VAL A 18 -7.16 16.64 -13.40
CA VAL A 18 -8.36 16.05 -12.76
C VAL A 18 -9.12 15.17 -13.75
N ASP A 19 -9.32 15.65 -14.98
CA ASP A 19 -10.05 14.93 -16.02
C ASP A 19 -9.32 13.66 -16.48
N LEU A 20 -7.98 13.73 -16.61
CA LEU A 20 -7.18 12.58 -17.00
C LEU A 20 -7.21 11.48 -15.94
N PHE A 21 -7.14 11.87 -14.66
CA PHE A 21 -7.23 10.92 -13.56
C PHE A 21 -8.63 10.27 -13.50
N ALA A 22 -9.68 11.07 -13.67
CA ALA A 22 -11.05 10.56 -13.75
C ALA A 22 -11.26 9.61 -14.94
N ASP A 23 -10.72 9.95 -16.13
CA ASP A 23 -10.78 9.06 -17.31
C ASP A 23 -10.05 7.73 -17.07
N THR A 24 -8.89 7.78 -16.40
CA THR A 24 -8.15 6.57 -16.00
C THR A 24 -9.01 5.64 -15.15
N VAL A 25 -9.71 6.19 -14.15
CA VAL A 25 -10.59 5.39 -13.29
C VAL A 25 -11.80 4.85 -14.06
N ARG A 26 -12.43 5.64 -14.94
CA ARG A 26 -13.52 5.13 -15.82
C ARG A 26 -13.07 3.96 -16.67
N ARG A 27 -11.85 4.02 -17.23
CA ARG A 27 -11.30 2.93 -18.03
C ARG A 27 -11.06 1.67 -17.20
N LEU A 28 -10.54 1.79 -15.98
CA LEU A 28 -10.34 0.64 -15.10
C LEU A 28 -11.66 -0.03 -14.72
N VAL A 29 -12.70 0.76 -14.45
CA VAL A 29 -14.07 0.26 -14.25
C VAL A 29 -14.57 -0.47 -15.51
N ALA A 30 -14.42 0.12 -16.70
CA ALA A 30 -14.83 -0.49 -17.96
C ALA A 30 -14.06 -1.78 -18.30
N LEU A 31 -12.80 -1.87 -17.86
CA LEU A 31 -11.97 -3.08 -17.99
C LEU A 31 -12.32 -4.17 -16.95
N GLY A 32 -13.22 -3.88 -16.00
CA GLY A 32 -13.69 -4.84 -15.02
C GLY A 32 -12.72 -5.08 -13.87
N ALA A 33 -11.97 -4.06 -13.42
CA ALA A 33 -11.17 -4.17 -12.21
C ALA A 33 -12.04 -4.52 -11.00
N ASP A 34 -11.65 -5.47 -10.17
CA ASP A 34 -12.43 -5.92 -9.01
C ASP A 34 -12.26 -4.98 -7.81
N ASP A 35 -11.05 -4.47 -7.63
CA ASP A 35 -10.72 -3.44 -6.66
C ASP A 35 -9.67 -2.45 -7.19
N ILE A 36 -9.82 -1.18 -6.79
CA ILE A 36 -8.98 -0.06 -7.23
C ILE A 36 -8.48 0.70 -6.01
N THR A 37 -7.17 0.91 -5.91
CA THR A 37 -6.57 1.78 -4.89
C THR A 37 -6.16 3.10 -5.49
N MET A 38 -6.69 4.18 -4.93
CA MET A 38 -6.24 5.52 -5.23
C MET A 38 -5.13 5.92 -4.27
N HIS A 39 -3.96 6.21 -4.81
CA HIS A 39 -2.79 6.69 -4.10
C HIS A 39 -2.53 8.16 -4.41
N THR A 40 -1.92 8.85 -3.46
CA THR A 40 -1.33 10.16 -3.70
C THR A 40 0.16 10.02 -3.96
N LEU A 41 0.71 10.83 -4.87
CA LEU A 41 2.14 10.85 -5.11
C LEU A 41 2.91 11.15 -3.80
N ALA A 42 3.88 10.30 -3.50
CA ALA A 42 4.81 10.53 -2.40
C ALA A 42 6.19 10.90 -2.93
N LEU A 43 6.66 12.09 -2.58
CA LEU A 43 7.91 12.64 -3.09
C LEU A 43 9.12 11.89 -2.52
N LYS A 44 9.86 11.24 -3.43
CA LYS A 44 11.14 10.61 -3.12
C LYS A 44 12.27 11.43 -3.75
N ARG A 45 13.17 11.96 -2.91
CA ARG A 45 14.34 12.76 -3.33
C ARG A 45 15.22 12.12 -4.40
N SER A 46 15.21 10.79 -4.47
CA SER A 46 15.98 10.03 -5.45
C SER A 46 15.22 9.71 -6.74
N SER A 47 14.00 10.25 -6.93
CA SER A 47 13.22 10.01 -8.15
C SER A 47 13.57 11.02 -9.23
N GLY A 48 13.52 10.61 -10.49
CA GLY A 48 13.80 11.48 -11.64
C GLY A 48 12.75 12.58 -11.86
N TYR A 49 11.67 12.59 -11.08
CA TYR A 49 10.59 13.57 -11.14
C TYR A 49 10.56 14.48 -9.91
N TYR A 50 11.59 14.44 -9.06
CA TYR A 50 11.55 15.13 -7.78
C TYR A 50 11.35 16.64 -7.94
N GLU A 51 12.07 17.27 -8.87
CA GLU A 51 12.01 18.72 -9.11
C GLU A 51 10.67 19.13 -9.74
N GLU A 52 10.16 18.38 -10.72
CA GLU A 52 8.87 18.63 -11.36
C GLU A 52 7.71 18.46 -10.37
N ALA A 53 7.85 17.49 -9.47
CA ALA A 53 6.84 17.15 -8.49
C ALA A 53 6.84 18.11 -7.27
N LEU A 54 7.81 19.01 -7.13
CA LEU A 54 7.74 20.10 -6.13
C LEU A 54 6.62 21.11 -6.43
N ASN A 55 6.16 21.19 -7.68
CA ASN A 55 5.16 22.15 -8.13
C ASN A 55 3.73 21.57 -8.20
N ILE A 56 3.50 20.39 -7.62
CA ILE A 56 2.17 19.77 -7.61
C ILE A 56 1.24 20.58 -6.71
N ASP A 57 0.09 20.95 -7.25
CA ASP A 57 -0.98 21.59 -6.49
C ASP A 57 -1.79 20.53 -5.74
N ASP A 58 -1.70 20.56 -4.42
CA ASP A 58 -2.44 19.68 -3.51
C ASP A 58 -3.97 19.78 -3.76
N ARG A 59 -4.48 20.96 -4.12
CA ARG A 59 -5.91 21.16 -4.42
C ARG A 59 -6.34 20.43 -5.68
N LEU A 60 -5.49 20.37 -6.71
CA LEU A 60 -5.80 19.60 -7.92
C LEU A 60 -5.80 18.10 -7.63
N THR A 61 -4.95 17.65 -6.70
CA THR A 61 -4.92 16.27 -6.23
C THR A 61 -6.21 15.92 -5.48
N GLU A 62 -6.67 16.79 -4.57
CA GLU A 62 -7.95 16.63 -3.88
C GLU A 62 -9.14 16.54 -4.84
N LEU A 63 -9.21 17.44 -5.82
CA LEU A 63 -10.26 17.43 -6.84
C LEU A 63 -10.23 16.16 -7.69
N SER A 64 -9.03 15.63 -7.99
CA SER A 64 -8.86 14.36 -8.70
C SER A 64 -9.44 13.19 -7.90
N PHE A 65 -9.17 13.14 -6.60
CA PHE A 65 -9.74 12.13 -5.70
C PHE A 65 -11.27 12.21 -5.65
N GLY A 66 -11.83 13.40 -5.45
CA GLY A 66 -13.30 13.58 -5.37
C GLY A 66 -14.02 13.18 -6.67
N SER A 67 -13.47 13.57 -7.82
CA SER A 67 -14.03 13.19 -9.13
C SER A 67 -13.99 11.68 -9.36
N ALA A 68 -12.87 11.04 -9.06
CA ALA A 68 -12.73 9.59 -9.19
C ALA A 68 -13.58 8.80 -8.19
N GLU A 69 -13.72 9.28 -6.95
CA GLU A 69 -14.56 8.67 -5.92
C GLU A 69 -16.03 8.63 -6.36
N ALA A 70 -16.55 9.71 -6.95
CA ALA A 70 -17.91 9.74 -7.48
C ALA A 70 -18.13 8.67 -8.57
N ILE A 71 -17.18 8.53 -9.51
CA ILE A 71 -17.22 7.51 -10.57
C ILE A 71 -17.24 6.10 -9.97
N LEU A 72 -16.39 5.83 -8.99
CA LEU A 72 -16.31 4.53 -8.30
C LEU A 72 -17.61 4.22 -7.56
N HIS A 73 -18.18 5.19 -6.86
CA HIS A 73 -19.44 5.02 -6.14
C HIS A 73 -20.62 4.74 -7.07
N GLU A 74 -20.72 5.48 -8.17
CA GLU A 74 -21.72 5.27 -9.23
C GLU A 74 -21.60 3.87 -9.86
N ALA A 75 -20.37 3.38 -10.04
CA ALA A 75 -20.08 2.04 -10.54
C ALA A 75 -20.24 0.93 -9.47
N GLY A 76 -20.65 1.25 -8.25
CA GLY A 76 -20.93 0.28 -7.19
C GLY A 76 -19.74 -0.11 -6.30
N TYR A 77 -18.57 0.51 -6.48
CA TYR A 77 -17.43 0.30 -5.61
C TYR A 77 -17.62 1.03 -4.29
N ARG A 78 -17.10 0.46 -3.20
CA ARG A 78 -17.11 1.07 -1.87
C ARG A 78 -15.75 0.94 -1.21
N GLU A 79 -15.45 1.92 -0.38
CA GLU A 79 -14.27 1.97 0.46
C GLU A 79 -14.17 0.70 1.31
N TYR A 80 -12.96 0.14 1.39
CA TYR A 80 -12.74 -1.04 2.24
C TYR A 80 -11.46 -1.01 3.06
N TYR A 81 -10.49 -0.16 2.70
CA TYR A 81 -9.34 0.14 3.54
C TYR A 81 -8.76 1.50 3.19
N MET A 82 -7.96 2.02 4.11
CA MET A 82 -7.24 3.28 3.96
C MET A 82 -5.92 3.22 4.70
N TYR A 83 -4.93 3.95 4.22
CA TYR A 83 -3.69 4.15 4.96
C TYR A 83 -3.05 5.48 4.58
N ARG A 84 -2.21 6.01 5.47
CA ARG A 84 -1.45 7.22 5.21
C ARG A 84 -0.01 6.89 4.87
N GLN A 85 0.46 7.42 3.75
CA GLN A 85 1.87 7.30 3.36
C GLN A 85 2.68 8.48 3.90
N LYS A 86 3.90 8.21 4.38
CA LYS A 86 4.84 9.28 4.74
C LYS A 86 5.21 10.08 3.49
N ARG A 87 5.12 11.41 3.58
CA ARG A 87 5.42 12.37 2.50
C ARG A 87 4.47 12.31 1.29
N ALA A 88 3.22 11.93 1.51
CA ALA A 88 2.17 12.12 0.51
C ALA A 88 1.93 13.63 0.29
N GLY A 89 1.76 14.06 -0.97
CA GLY A 89 1.26 15.40 -1.31
C GLY A 89 -0.12 15.64 -0.69
N GLY A 90 -0.41 16.87 -0.26
CA GLY A 90 -1.71 17.25 0.30
C GLY A 90 -2.13 16.57 1.61
N ASN A 91 -1.25 15.77 2.24
CA ASN A 91 -1.59 14.97 3.43
C ASN A 91 -2.83 14.06 3.22
N LEU A 92 -3.11 13.70 1.96
CA LEU A 92 -4.22 12.84 1.60
C LEU A 92 -3.94 11.38 1.95
N GLU A 93 -5.02 10.63 2.12
CA GLU A 93 -4.98 9.22 2.47
C GLU A 93 -5.12 8.38 1.21
N ASN A 94 -4.33 7.32 1.12
CA ASN A 94 -4.51 6.33 0.07
C ASN A 94 -5.72 5.48 0.44
N LYS A 95 -6.64 5.27 -0.50
CA LYS A 95 -7.92 4.62 -0.25
C LYS A 95 -8.22 3.56 -1.30
N GLY A 96 -8.57 2.37 -0.83
CA GLY A 96 -9.01 1.27 -1.68
C GLY A 96 -10.51 1.14 -1.75
N TYR A 97 -11.02 0.91 -2.96
CA TYR A 97 -12.42 0.72 -3.28
C TYR A 97 -12.60 -0.63 -3.96
N ALA A 98 -13.62 -1.38 -3.58
CA ALA A 98 -13.90 -2.69 -4.16
C ALA A 98 -15.38 -2.86 -4.45
N LEU A 99 -15.68 -3.69 -5.45
CA LEU A 99 -17.04 -4.20 -5.65
C LEU A 99 -17.48 -5.10 -4.47
N PRO A 100 -18.79 -5.32 -4.28
CA PRO A 100 -19.29 -6.24 -3.27
C PRO A 100 -18.66 -7.63 -3.38
N GLY A 101 -18.10 -8.14 -2.28
CA GLY A 101 -17.43 -9.44 -2.24
C GLY A 101 -16.02 -9.46 -2.85
N LYS A 102 -15.50 -8.34 -3.35
CA LYS A 102 -14.19 -8.25 -4.02
C LYS A 102 -13.09 -7.55 -3.22
N LYS A 103 -13.30 -7.37 -1.92
CA LYS A 103 -12.30 -6.77 -1.03
C LYS A 103 -11.02 -7.62 -1.00
N SER A 104 -9.87 -7.00 -1.23
CA SER A 104 -8.57 -7.68 -1.11
C SER A 104 -8.19 -7.90 0.35
N VAL A 105 -8.29 -9.15 0.81
CA VAL A 105 -7.79 -9.55 2.15
C VAL A 105 -6.30 -9.24 2.28
N TYR A 106 -5.53 -9.45 1.21
CA TYR A 106 -4.11 -9.15 1.21
C TYR A 106 -3.84 -7.67 1.53
N ASN A 107 -4.52 -6.73 0.86
CA ASN A 107 -4.34 -5.30 1.09
C ASN A 107 -4.70 -4.93 2.54
N ILE A 108 -5.78 -5.51 3.08
CA ILE A 108 -6.18 -5.31 4.49
C ILE A 108 -5.08 -5.81 5.44
N LEU A 109 -4.57 -7.03 5.27
CA LEU A 109 -3.58 -7.62 6.19
C LEU A 109 -2.22 -6.91 6.10
N MET A 110 -1.84 -6.47 4.91
CA MET A 110 -0.59 -5.72 4.72
C MET A 110 -0.63 -4.37 5.42
N MET A 111 -1.74 -3.63 5.28
CA MET A 111 -1.87 -2.28 5.82
C MET A 111 -2.32 -2.22 7.29
N SER A 112 -3.11 -3.20 7.76
CA SER A 112 -3.60 -3.24 9.14
C SER A 112 -2.57 -3.80 10.11
N ASP A 113 -2.67 -3.42 11.38
CA ASP A 113 -1.89 -4.03 12.46
C ASP A 113 -2.60 -5.24 13.09
N ALA A 114 -3.47 -5.92 12.32
CA ALA A 114 -4.28 -7.04 12.79
C ALA A 114 -3.61 -8.41 12.61
N ALA A 115 -2.59 -8.51 11.77
CA ALA A 115 -1.98 -9.78 11.42
C ALA A 115 -0.47 -9.71 11.24
N THR A 116 0.16 -10.83 11.58
CA THR A 116 1.57 -11.07 11.32
C THR A 116 1.82 -11.32 9.84
N VAL A 117 2.82 -10.64 9.29
CA VAL A 117 3.28 -10.80 7.91
C VAL A 117 4.73 -11.25 7.98
N ILE A 118 5.00 -12.48 7.52
CA ILE A 118 6.36 -13.01 7.41
C ILE A 118 6.91 -12.68 6.02
N SER A 119 8.10 -12.10 5.98
CA SER A 119 8.78 -11.74 4.74
C SER A 119 10.07 -12.54 4.61
N VAL A 120 10.30 -13.10 3.41
CA VAL A 120 11.48 -13.89 3.05
C VAL A 120 12.19 -13.20 1.89
N GLY A 121 13.52 -13.25 1.87
CA GLY A 121 14.34 -12.61 0.85
C GLY A 121 15.01 -11.31 1.31
N ALA A 122 15.92 -10.81 0.47
CA ALA A 122 16.64 -9.55 0.69
C ALA A 122 15.67 -8.36 0.74
N GLY A 123 15.90 -7.45 1.68
CA GLY A 123 15.03 -6.30 1.94
C GLY A 123 13.70 -6.63 2.62
N GLY A 124 13.42 -7.92 2.88
CA GLY A 124 12.22 -8.36 3.55
C GLY A 124 12.10 -7.81 4.98
N ILE A 125 10.88 -7.39 5.34
CA ILE A 125 10.54 -6.93 6.68
C ILE A 125 9.38 -7.79 7.19
N THR A 126 9.64 -8.56 8.23
CA THR A 126 8.61 -9.32 8.94
C THR A 126 7.95 -8.43 9.99
N LYS A 127 6.62 -8.31 9.94
CA LYS A 127 5.77 -7.64 10.94
C LYS A 127 5.18 -8.69 11.85
N LEU A 128 5.54 -8.69 13.12
CA LEU A 128 4.98 -9.56 14.15
C LEU A 128 3.92 -8.79 14.94
N VAL A 129 2.77 -9.40 15.10
CA VAL A 129 1.62 -8.85 15.82
C VAL A 129 1.21 -9.81 16.93
N ALA A 130 0.96 -9.26 18.13
CA ALA A 130 0.40 -9.99 19.26
C ALA A 130 -0.62 -9.11 20.02
N ASP A 131 -1.29 -9.70 21.02
CA ASP A 131 -2.20 -9.01 21.94
C ASP A 131 -3.34 -8.28 21.21
N GLY A 132 -3.87 -8.89 20.14
CA GLY A 132 -4.92 -8.31 19.31
C GLY A 132 -4.53 -7.02 18.59
N GLY A 133 -3.24 -6.86 18.24
CA GLY A 133 -2.73 -5.67 17.54
C GLY A 133 -1.99 -4.67 18.44
N LYS A 134 -2.01 -4.85 19.76
CA LYS A 134 -1.39 -3.91 20.71
C LYS A 134 0.13 -4.00 20.75
N THR A 135 0.68 -5.17 20.42
CA THR A 135 2.13 -5.39 20.40
C THR A 135 2.59 -5.66 18.97
N ILE A 136 3.40 -4.75 18.44
CA ILE A 136 3.96 -4.87 17.09
C ILE A 136 5.47 -4.81 17.15
N LYS A 137 6.13 -5.80 16.55
CA LYS A 137 7.59 -5.83 16.35
C LYS A 137 7.91 -6.03 14.88
N ARG A 138 9.03 -5.49 14.43
CA ARG A 138 9.51 -5.66 13.05
C ARG A 138 10.94 -6.19 13.08
N VAL A 139 11.20 -7.20 12.26
CA VAL A 139 12.55 -7.72 12.03
C VAL A 139 12.86 -7.65 10.54
N CYS A 140 14.08 -7.23 10.22
CA CYS A 140 14.49 -6.94 8.84
C CYS A 140 15.58 -7.92 8.40
N ASN A 141 15.49 -8.39 7.17
CA ASN A 141 16.61 -9.01 6.48
C ASN A 141 17.58 -7.94 5.97
N TYR A 142 18.78 -8.36 5.58
CA TYR A 142 19.70 -7.47 4.87
C TYR A 142 19.04 -6.93 3.60
N LYS A 143 19.26 -5.64 3.34
CA LYS A 143 18.67 -4.95 2.19
C LYS A 143 19.26 -5.44 0.87
N TYR A 144 20.57 -5.66 0.82
CA TYR A 144 21.27 -6.00 -0.41
C TYR A 144 21.34 -7.53 -0.60
N PRO A 145 21.12 -8.03 -1.83
CA PRO A 145 21.16 -9.47 -2.10
C PRO A 145 22.46 -10.16 -1.69
N TYR A 146 23.62 -9.54 -1.92
CA TYR A 146 24.91 -10.14 -1.57
C TYR A 146 25.04 -10.37 -0.05
N GLU A 147 24.66 -9.38 0.77
CA GLU A 147 24.67 -9.54 2.23
C GLU A 147 23.65 -10.58 2.71
N TYR A 148 22.47 -10.62 2.08
CA TYR A 148 21.45 -11.60 2.43
C TYR A 148 21.89 -13.04 2.17
N ILE A 149 22.62 -13.27 1.07
CA ILE A 149 23.11 -14.59 0.66
C ILE A 149 24.35 -14.99 1.48
N GLU A 150 25.32 -14.08 1.64
CA GLU A 150 26.62 -14.39 2.25
C GLU A 150 26.61 -14.41 3.78
N LYS A 151 25.59 -13.80 4.42
CA LYS A 151 25.49 -13.68 5.89
C LYS A 151 24.22 -14.34 6.44
N PRO A 152 24.10 -15.69 6.41
CA PRO A 152 22.90 -16.41 6.82
C PRO A 152 22.54 -16.24 8.30
N ALA A 153 23.52 -15.90 9.16
CA ALA A 153 23.34 -15.65 10.58
C ALA A 153 22.20 -14.66 10.89
N LYS A 154 22.00 -13.64 10.03
CA LYS A 154 20.89 -12.67 10.19
C LYS A 154 19.52 -13.33 10.10
N THR A 155 19.36 -14.30 9.20
CA THR A 155 18.12 -15.06 9.05
C THR A 155 17.88 -15.94 10.27
N GLU A 156 18.93 -16.54 10.83
CA GLU A 156 18.86 -17.36 12.05
C GLU A 156 18.49 -16.52 13.28
N GLU A 157 19.11 -15.35 13.45
CA GLU A 157 18.76 -14.36 14.48
C GLU A 157 17.29 -13.97 14.38
N ASN A 158 16.82 -13.63 13.17
CA ASN A 158 15.44 -13.25 12.93
C ASN A 158 14.49 -14.42 13.30
N ALA A 159 14.81 -15.65 12.92
CA ALA A 159 14.02 -16.83 13.27
C ALA A 159 13.99 -17.09 14.78
N ALA A 160 15.12 -16.94 15.48
CA ALA A 160 15.19 -17.08 16.94
C ALA A 160 14.31 -16.02 17.63
N PHE A 161 14.41 -14.76 17.22
CA PHE A 161 13.58 -13.67 17.75
C PHE A 161 12.09 -13.92 17.54
N ILE A 162 11.69 -14.41 16.35
CA ILE A 162 10.28 -14.73 16.06
C ILE A 162 9.76 -15.81 17.02
N ARG A 163 10.54 -16.87 17.26
CA ARG A 163 10.16 -17.94 18.19
C ARG A 163 10.01 -17.42 19.62
N GLU A 164 10.96 -16.62 20.09
CA GLU A 164 10.94 -16.02 21.42
C GLU A 164 9.71 -15.08 21.60
N PHE A 165 9.43 -14.27 20.58
CA PHE A 165 8.30 -13.34 20.57
C PHE A 165 6.97 -14.04 20.84
N TYR A 166 6.71 -15.20 20.22
CA TYR A 166 5.47 -15.94 20.47
C TYR A 166 5.53 -16.88 21.67
N SER A 167 6.70 -17.42 22.02
CA SER A 167 6.82 -18.34 23.16
C SER A 167 6.57 -17.63 24.50
N SER A 168 7.03 -16.38 24.63
CA SER A 168 6.78 -15.53 25.81
C SER A 168 5.32 -15.06 25.95
N ARG A 169 4.44 -15.42 25.01
CA ARG A 169 3.05 -14.95 24.91
C ARG A 169 2.04 -16.09 24.76
N ARG A 170 2.48 -17.35 24.82
CA ARG A 170 1.61 -18.52 24.96
C ARG A 170 1.31 -18.73 26.45
N ASN A 171 0.27 -18.04 26.94
CA ASN A 171 -0.45 -18.42 28.15
C ASN A 171 -1.89 -18.73 27.76
#